data_AF-A0AAU5WGZ5-F1
#
_entry.id   AF-A0AAU5WGZ5-F1
#
_cell.length_a   1.000
_cell.length_b   1.000
_cell.length_c   1.000
_cell.angle_alpha   90.00
_cell.angle_beta   90.00
_cell.angle_gamma   90.00
#
_symmetry.space_group_name_H-M   'P 1'
#
loop_
_entity.id
_entity.type
_entity.pdbx_description
1 polymer ?
#
loop_
_entity_poly.entity_id
_entity_poly.type
_entity_poly.pdbx_seq_one_letter_code
_entity_poly.pdbx_strand_id
1 'polypeptide(L)'
;MADLRFEELPLDLAFTDARGDGRRRLALFGDPEDPFTRELVRDHLAGITDVTVYTLLLPLEIYPDADRTTRLIWGSPDRTGAWYDWMTGGARPPGPPDPHTPIARLRLAAEEIGVDATPTLVFADGTMIAGATPAAEIERLLASA
;
A
#
# COMPACT_ATOMS: atom_id res chain seq x y z
N MET A 1 -6.92 24.93 0.88
CA MET A 1 -6.19 23.66 1.11
C MET A 1 -5.68 23.26 -0.26
N ALA A 2 -4.41 22.93 -0.40
CA ALA A 2 -3.90 22.47 -1.69
C ALA A 2 -4.48 21.08 -1.95
N ASP A 3 -5.05 20.86 -3.13
CA ASP A 3 -5.51 19.54 -3.57
C ASP A 3 -4.25 18.68 -3.84
N LEU A 4 -4.12 17.55 -3.13
CA LEU A 4 -2.99 16.62 -3.28
C LEU A 4 -2.95 16.10 -4.72
N ARG A 5 -1.81 16.23 -5.41
CA ARG A 5 -1.65 15.63 -6.74
C ARG A 5 -1.08 14.23 -6.61
N PHE A 6 -1.55 13.29 -7.42
CA PHE A 6 -1.04 11.90 -7.37
C PHE A 6 0.48 11.82 -7.61
N GLU A 7 1.04 12.74 -8.40
CA GLU A 7 2.47 12.84 -8.68
C GLU A 7 3.30 13.35 -7.48
N GLU A 8 2.67 13.89 -6.44
CA GLU A 8 3.32 14.31 -5.19
C GLU A 8 3.51 13.15 -4.21
N LEU A 9 2.87 12.01 -4.48
CA LEU A 9 3.10 10.80 -3.71
C LEU A 9 4.56 10.33 -3.88
N PRO A 10 5.16 9.71 -2.85
CA PRO A 10 6.51 9.16 -2.90
C PRO A 10 6.59 7.86 -3.73
N LEU A 11 6.15 7.91 -5.00
CA LEU A 11 6.00 6.74 -5.87
C LEU A 11 7.33 5.99 -6.12
N ASP A 12 8.48 6.64 -5.91
CA ASP A 12 9.80 5.99 -5.97
C ASP A 12 10.03 5.02 -4.79
N LEU A 13 9.25 5.14 -3.73
CA LEU A 13 9.21 4.22 -2.59
C LEU A 13 8.14 3.14 -2.72
N ALA A 14 7.37 3.14 -3.81
CA ALA A 14 6.34 2.14 -4.05
C ALA A 14 6.90 0.95 -4.83
N PHE A 15 6.32 -0.23 -4.61
CA PHE A 15 6.33 -1.30 -5.62
C PHE A 15 4.96 -1.34 -6.29
N THR A 16 4.95 -1.75 -7.57
CA THR A 16 3.76 -1.65 -8.41
C THR A 16 3.22 -3.01 -8.80
N ASP A 17 1.90 -3.11 -8.84
CA ASP A 17 1.16 -4.26 -9.36
C ASP A 17 0.16 -3.77 -10.42
N ALA A 18 0.42 -4.09 -11.69
CA ALA A 18 -0.47 -3.76 -12.80
C ALA A 18 -1.41 -4.92 -13.08
N ARG A 19 -2.71 -4.67 -12.97
CA ARG A 19 -3.77 -5.66 -13.13
C ARG A 19 -4.64 -5.32 -14.33
N GLY A 20 -5.02 -6.33 -15.12
CA GLY A 20 -5.73 -6.11 -16.36
C GLY A 20 -4.92 -5.24 -17.32
N ASP A 21 -5.53 -4.16 -17.81
CA ASP A 21 -4.85 -3.18 -18.68
C ASP A 21 -4.01 -2.12 -17.92
N GLY A 22 -4.13 -2.04 -16.59
CA GLY A 22 -3.37 -1.13 -15.74
C GLY A 22 -3.67 0.36 -15.92
N ARG A 23 -4.74 0.76 -16.63
CA ARG A 23 -4.97 2.15 -17.05
C ARG A 23 -5.30 3.13 -15.92
N ARG A 24 -5.86 2.64 -14.81
CA ARG A 24 -6.21 3.46 -13.63
C ARG A 24 -5.06 3.45 -12.64
N ARG A 25 -4.94 4.49 -11.80
CA ARG A 25 -3.88 4.59 -10.78
C ARG A 25 -4.49 4.60 -9.39
N LEU A 26 -3.91 3.82 -8.49
CA LEU A 26 -4.29 3.73 -7.09
C LEU A 26 -3.04 3.59 -6.24
N ALA A 27 -2.85 4.42 -5.23
CA ALA A 27 -1.81 4.20 -4.23
C ALA A 27 -2.42 3.59 -2.97
N LEU A 28 -1.71 2.65 -2.37
CA LEU A 28 -2.05 2.02 -1.09
C LEU A 28 -0.92 2.28 -0.11
N PHE A 29 -1.20 3.01 0.95
CA PHE A 29 -0.36 3.04 2.16
C PHE A 29 -0.84 1.94 3.09
N GLY A 30 0.00 0.93 3.31
CA GLY A 30 -0.39 -0.27 4.04
C GLY A 30 0.68 -0.75 5.00
N ASP A 31 0.26 -1.14 6.21
CA ASP A 31 1.12 -1.83 7.17
C ASP A 31 0.96 -3.35 6.98
N PRO A 32 2.04 -4.13 6.83
CA PRO A 32 1.96 -5.58 6.73
C PRO A 32 1.40 -6.30 7.98
N GLU A 33 1.43 -5.68 9.15
CA GLU A 33 0.92 -6.25 10.41
C GLU A 33 -0.49 -5.75 10.79
N ASP A 34 -1.03 -4.77 10.06
CA ASP A 34 -2.37 -4.25 10.30
C ASP A 34 -3.46 -5.19 9.75
N PRO A 35 -4.39 -5.70 10.59
CA PRO A 35 -5.49 -6.56 10.15
C PRO A 35 -6.43 -5.89 9.14
N PHE A 36 -6.63 -4.56 9.19
CA PHE A 36 -7.49 -3.86 8.22
C PHE A 36 -6.82 -3.75 6.85
N THR A 37 -5.50 -3.53 6.82
CA THR A 37 -4.74 -3.59 5.57
C THR A 37 -4.80 -5.01 4.99
N ARG A 38 -4.74 -6.07 5.82
CA ARG A 38 -4.92 -7.46 5.35
C ARG A 38 -6.32 -7.72 4.79
N GLU A 39 -7.36 -7.27 5.47
CA GLU A 39 -8.73 -7.34 4.97
C GLU A 39 -8.85 -6.63 3.60
N LEU A 40 -8.38 -5.39 3.50
CA LEU A 40 -8.42 -4.62 2.25
C LEU A 40 -7.74 -5.36 1.11
N VAL A 41 -6.51 -5.84 1.31
CA VAL A 41 -5.73 -6.51 0.27
C VAL A 41 -6.37 -7.83 -0.15
N ARG A 42 -6.81 -8.65 0.81
CA ARG A 42 -7.34 -9.99 0.56
C ARG A 42 -8.76 -9.97 0.01
N ASP A 43 -9.63 -9.14 0.57
CA ASP A 43 -11.08 -9.24 0.37
C ASP A 43 -11.62 -8.17 -0.59
N HIS A 44 -11.02 -6.97 -0.60
CA HIS A 44 -11.56 -5.83 -1.36
C HIS A 44 -10.75 -5.49 -2.61
N LEU A 45 -9.43 -5.66 -2.57
CA LEU A 45 -8.57 -5.40 -3.73
C LEU A 45 -8.49 -6.59 -4.68
N ALA A 46 -8.61 -7.83 -4.22
CA ALA A 46 -8.36 -9.03 -5.05
C ALA A 46 -9.14 -9.08 -6.38
N GLY A 47 -10.36 -8.52 -6.42
CA GLY A 47 -11.21 -8.49 -7.61
C GLY A 47 -11.06 -7.26 -8.52
N ILE A 48 -10.30 -6.25 -8.10
CA ILE A 48 -10.15 -4.98 -8.85
C ILE A 48 -9.14 -5.17 -9.99
N THR A 49 -9.57 -4.91 -11.22
CA THR A 49 -8.77 -5.01 -12.46
C THR A 49 -8.53 -3.64 -13.10
N ASP A 50 -7.84 -3.55 -14.23
CA ASP A 50 -7.61 -2.33 -15.01
C ASP A 50 -7.00 -1.18 -14.20
N VAL A 51 -6.12 -1.54 -13.27
CA VAL A 51 -5.53 -0.63 -12.29
C VAL A 51 -4.07 -0.98 -12.07
N THR A 52 -3.23 0.04 -11.94
CA THR A 52 -1.88 -0.05 -11.40
C THR A 52 -1.93 0.38 -9.94
N VAL A 53 -1.67 -0.57 -9.04
CA VAL A 53 -1.60 -0.33 -7.60
C VAL A 53 -0.16 -0.02 -7.21
N TYR A 54 0.05 1.14 -6.60
CA TYR A 54 1.33 1.59 -6.04
C TYR A 54 1.30 1.35 -4.53
N THR A 55 1.93 0.27 -4.07
CA THR A 55 1.93 -0.07 -2.65
C THR A 55 3.14 0.56 -1.95
N LEU A 56 2.84 1.35 -0.93
CA LEU A 56 3.78 2.01 -0.04
C LEU A 56 3.66 1.37 1.34
N LEU A 57 4.74 0.73 1.80
CA LEU A 57 4.75 0.11 3.11
C LEU A 57 4.82 1.19 4.19
N LEU A 58 3.86 1.21 5.09
CA LEU A 58 3.80 2.18 6.19
C LEU A 58 3.72 1.42 7.52
N PRO A 59 4.85 0.93 8.06
CA PRO A 59 4.85 0.23 9.35
C PRO A 59 4.52 1.19 10.48
N LEU A 60 3.40 0.98 11.15
CA LEU A 60 2.95 1.72 12.32
C LEU A 60 3.58 1.14 13.58
N GLU A 61 4.09 2.00 14.46
CA GLU A 61 4.81 1.61 15.67
C GLU A 61 3.95 0.85 16.71
N ILE A 62 2.63 0.85 16.52
CA ILE A 62 1.68 0.14 17.37
C ILE A 62 1.73 -1.38 17.18
N TYR A 63 2.33 -1.87 16.07
CA TYR A 63 2.50 -3.29 15.80
C TYR A 63 3.95 -3.71 16.00
N PRO A 64 4.25 -4.62 16.96
CA PRO A 64 5.63 -4.97 17.32
C PRO A 64 6.52 -5.48 16.18
N ASP A 65 5.93 -6.11 15.17
CA ASP A 65 6.65 -6.75 14.06
C ASP A 65 6.62 -5.92 12.75
N ALA A 66 5.95 -4.77 12.72
CA ALA A 66 5.70 -4.02 11.48
C ALA A 66 6.99 -3.63 10.74
N ASP A 67 7.97 -3.08 11.48
CA ASP A 67 9.28 -2.74 10.93
C ASP A 67 10.02 -3.97 10.38
N ARG A 68 9.98 -5.08 11.12
CA ARG A 68 10.66 -6.32 10.72
C ARG A 68 10.04 -6.88 9.44
N THR A 69 8.72 -6.99 9.39
CA THR A 69 8.01 -7.55 8.25
C THR A 69 8.10 -6.64 7.02
N THR A 70 8.04 -5.31 7.22
CA THR A 70 8.30 -4.32 6.16
C THR A 70 9.68 -4.51 5.53
N ARG A 71 10.72 -4.71 6.35
CA ARG A 71 12.09 -4.97 5.86
C ARG A 71 12.23 -6.30 5.13
N LEU A 72 11.48 -7.33 5.52
CA LEU A 72 11.47 -8.61 4.83
C LEU A 72 10.81 -8.49 3.44
N ILE A 73 9.66 -7.83 3.36
CA ILE A 73 8.98 -7.58 2.08
C ILE A 73 9.84 -6.69 1.18
N TRP A 74 10.38 -5.59 1.72
CA TRP A 74 11.24 -4.67 0.96
C TRP A 74 12.53 -5.32 0.47
N GLY A 75 13.12 -6.21 1.25
CA GLY A 75 14.32 -6.94 0.89
C GLY A 75 14.09 -8.07 -0.11
N SER A 76 12.83 -8.42 -0.39
CA SER A 76 12.51 -9.55 -1.25
C SER A 76 12.87 -9.26 -2.72
N PRO A 77 13.41 -10.24 -3.47
CA PRO A 77 13.66 -10.08 -4.90
C PRO A 77 12.40 -9.70 -5.69
N ASP A 78 11.26 -10.27 -5.30
CA ASP A 78 9.93 -9.88 -5.74
C ASP A 78 9.14 -9.34 -4.55
N ARG A 79 9.13 -8.01 -4.41
CA ARG A 79 8.40 -7.30 -3.34
C ARG A 79 6.88 -7.48 -3.48
N THR A 80 6.38 -7.47 -4.71
CA THR A 80 4.95 -7.56 -5.01
C THR A 80 4.43 -8.93 -4.62
N GLY A 81 5.10 -10.00 -5.04
CA GLY A 81 4.77 -11.37 -4.62
C GLY A 81 4.85 -11.56 -3.11
N ALA A 82 5.96 -11.13 -2.49
CA ALA A 82 6.17 -11.21 -1.05
C ALA A 82 5.09 -10.47 -0.24
N TRP A 83 4.63 -9.32 -0.72
CA TRP A 83 3.52 -8.58 -0.13
C TRP A 83 2.21 -9.39 -0.17
N TYR A 84 1.80 -9.89 -1.34
CA TYR A 84 0.53 -10.60 -1.44
C TYR A 84 0.55 -11.97 -0.74
N ASP A 85 1.66 -12.71 -0.80
CA ASP A 85 1.82 -13.96 -0.08
C ASP A 85 1.68 -13.76 1.44
N TRP A 86 2.23 -12.67 1.96
CA TRP A 86 2.08 -12.31 3.37
C TRP A 86 0.65 -11.87 3.71
N MET A 87 0.07 -10.96 2.93
CA MET A 87 -1.22 -10.33 3.23
C MET A 87 -2.41 -11.28 3.05
N THR A 88 -2.29 -12.27 2.16
CA THR A 88 -3.38 -13.21 1.85
C THR A 88 -3.14 -14.60 2.45
N GLY A 89 -1.92 -15.11 2.37
CA GLY A 89 -1.55 -16.46 2.80
C GLY A 89 -0.90 -16.54 4.17
N GLY A 90 -0.48 -15.41 4.76
CA GLY A 90 0.29 -15.39 6.01
C GLY A 90 1.69 -16.01 5.86
N ALA A 91 2.19 -16.15 4.63
CA ALA A 91 3.51 -16.69 4.36
C ALA A 91 4.55 -15.57 4.47
N ARG A 92 5.21 -15.47 5.64
CA ARG A 92 6.22 -14.42 5.87
C ARG A 92 7.40 -14.60 4.91
N PRO A 93 7.91 -13.53 4.26
CA PRO A 93 9.03 -13.67 3.34
C PRO A 93 10.26 -14.26 4.03
N PRO A 94 10.97 -15.21 3.41
CA PRO A 94 12.14 -15.85 3.98
C PRO A 94 13.36 -14.92 3.94
N GLY A 95 14.38 -15.23 4.75
CA GLY A 95 15.66 -14.52 4.75
C GLY A 95 15.77 -13.43 5.83
N PRO A 96 16.91 -12.72 5.87
CA PRO A 96 17.13 -11.65 6.83
C PRO A 96 16.37 -10.36 6.42
N PRO A 97 15.90 -9.55 7.38
CA PRO A 97 15.37 -8.22 7.09
C PRO A 97 16.41 -7.32 6.40
N ASP A 98 16.00 -6.57 5.39
CA ASP A 98 16.89 -5.62 4.70
C ASP A 98 17.20 -4.39 5.58
N PRO A 99 18.47 -4.12 5.91
CA PRO A 99 18.84 -2.94 6.68
C PRO A 99 18.64 -1.62 5.92
N HIS A 100 18.60 -1.65 4.59
CA HIS A 100 18.48 -0.47 3.72
C HIS A 100 17.04 -0.05 3.41
N THR A 101 16.04 -0.75 3.94
CA THR A 101 14.63 -0.35 3.80
C THR A 101 14.41 1.08 4.33
N PRO A 102 13.85 1.99 3.52
CA PRO A 102 13.76 3.41 3.85
C PRO A 102 12.56 3.75 4.75
N ILE A 103 12.40 3.04 5.88
CA ILE A 103 11.23 3.18 6.78
C ILE A 103 11.02 4.63 7.22
N ALA A 104 12.08 5.33 7.63
CA ALA A 104 11.97 6.72 8.07
C ALA A 104 11.46 7.64 6.95
N ARG A 105 11.87 7.39 5.71
CA ARG A 105 11.43 8.16 4.54
C ARG A 105 9.99 7.83 4.16
N LEU A 106 9.58 6.56 4.25
CA LEU A 106 8.19 6.13 4.05
C LEU A 106 7.25 6.82 5.06
N ARG A 107 7.61 6.83 6.34
CA ARG A 107 6.82 7.49 7.39
C ARG A 107 6.75 9.00 7.21
N LEU A 108 7.90 9.65 6.97
CA LEU A 108 7.95 11.09 6.75
C LEU A 108 7.11 11.50 5.53
N ALA A 109 7.24 10.78 4.42
CA ALA A 109 6.50 11.10 3.21
C ALA A 109 4.98 10.89 3.39
N ALA A 110 4.55 9.90 4.18
CA ALA A 110 3.15 9.72 4.55
C ALA A 110 2.65 10.88 5.42
N GLU A 111 3.42 11.29 6.43
CA GLU A 111 3.11 12.45 7.29
C GLU A 111 2.97 13.75 6.50
N GLU A 112 3.89 14.02 5.56
CA GLU A 112 3.90 15.24 4.73
C GLU A 112 2.64 15.40 3.87
N ILE A 113 2.05 14.29 3.42
CA ILE A 113 0.81 14.29 2.61
C ILE A 113 -0.46 14.03 3.44
N GLY A 114 -0.34 13.92 4.77
CA GLY A 114 -1.48 13.76 5.68
C GLY A 114 -2.01 12.33 5.80
N VAL A 115 -1.20 11.31 5.51
CA VAL A 115 -1.54 9.90 5.75
C VAL A 115 -1.03 9.50 7.14
N ASP A 116 -1.95 9.31 8.09
CA ASP A 116 -1.67 8.97 9.50
C ASP A 116 -2.22 7.60 9.95
N ALA A 117 -2.94 6.90 9.06
CA ALA A 117 -3.54 5.60 9.32
C ALA A 117 -3.35 4.63 8.15
N THR A 118 -3.39 3.33 8.46
CA THR A 118 -3.43 2.25 7.47
C THR A 118 -4.73 1.44 7.59
N PRO A 119 -5.23 0.86 6.47
CA PRO A 119 -4.81 1.20 5.11
C PRO A 119 -5.33 2.58 4.72
N THR A 120 -4.60 3.31 3.89
CA THR A 120 -5.10 4.52 3.21
C THR A 120 -4.92 4.37 1.71
N LEU A 121 -6.00 4.60 0.97
CA LEU A 121 -6.03 4.59 -0.49
C LEU A 121 -6.02 6.02 -1.01
N VAL A 122 -5.17 6.29 -2.01
CA VAL A 122 -5.13 7.57 -2.74
C VAL A 122 -5.41 7.33 -4.22
N PHE A 123 -6.41 8.03 -4.76
CA PHE A 123 -6.85 7.91 -6.15
C PHE A 123 -6.16 8.94 -7.05
N ALA A 124 -6.25 8.75 -8.36
CA ALA A 124 -5.55 9.57 -9.36
C ALA A 124 -5.91 11.07 -9.31
N ASP A 125 -7.10 11.40 -8.83
CA ASP A 125 -7.60 12.77 -8.64
C ASP A 125 -7.18 13.41 -7.31
N GLY A 126 -6.44 12.70 -6.46
CA GLY A 126 -6.02 13.15 -5.14
C GLY A 126 -6.98 12.78 -4.00
N THR A 127 -8.11 12.15 -4.30
CA THR A 127 -9.04 11.67 -3.26
C THR A 127 -8.32 10.68 -2.34
N MET A 128 -8.46 10.85 -1.02
CA MET A 128 -7.93 9.94 0.00
C MET A 128 -9.06 9.31 0.81
N ILE A 129 -8.97 8.00 1.05
CA ILE A 129 -9.89 7.27 1.94
C ILE A 129 -9.11 6.30 2.83
N ALA A 130 -9.36 6.40 4.13
CA ALA A 130 -8.74 5.53 5.13
C ALA A 130 -9.67 4.36 5.51
N GLY A 131 -9.07 3.25 5.90
CA GLY A 131 -9.75 2.04 6.35
C GLY A 131 -9.97 1.00 5.24
N ALA A 132 -10.43 -0.18 5.64
CA ALA A 132 -10.76 -1.30 4.76
C ALA A 132 -11.99 -0.98 3.88
N THR A 133 -11.78 -0.14 2.87
CA THR A 133 -12.82 0.35 1.97
C THR A 133 -13.36 -0.81 1.11
N PRO A 134 -14.68 -1.03 1.05
CA PRO A 134 -15.26 -2.10 0.25
C PRO A 134 -14.98 -1.96 -1.25
N ALA A 135 -14.79 -3.08 -1.94
CA ALA A 135 -14.47 -3.13 -3.38
C ALA A 135 -15.39 -2.25 -4.26
N ALA A 136 -16.70 -2.23 -3.97
CA ALA A 136 -17.68 -1.45 -4.72
C ALA A 136 -17.42 0.07 -4.64
N GLU A 137 -16.95 0.56 -3.49
CA GLU A 137 -16.61 1.97 -3.31
C GLU A 137 -15.27 2.30 -3.96
N ILE A 138 -14.29 1.39 -3.90
CA ILE A 138 -13.02 1.52 -4.63
C ILE A 138 -13.30 1.65 -6.13
N GLU A 139 -14.12 0.76 -6.71
CA GLU A 139 -14.48 0.83 -8.14
C GLU A 139 -15.20 2.14 -8.48
N ARG A 140 -16.11 2.61 -7.61
CA ARG A 140 -16.82 3.87 -7.82
C ARG A 140 -15.85 5.05 -7.89
N LEU A 141 -14.89 5.12 -6.98
CA LEU A 141 -13.87 6.17 -6.92
C LEU A 141 -12.87 6.07 -8.09
N LEU A 142 -12.43 4.85 -8.43
CA LEU A 142 -11.58 4.60 -9.60
C LEU A 142 -12.23 5.02 -10.92
N ALA A 143 -13.57 4.97 -11.02
CA ALA A 143 -14.29 5.39 -12.22
C ALA A 143 -14.45 6.91 -12.34
N SER A 144 -14.31 7.66 -11.22
CA SER A 144 -14.45 9.12 -11.19
C SER A 144 -13.11 9.87 -11.11
N ALA A 145 -12.02 9.16 -10.86
CA ALA A 145 -10.68 9.71 -10.67
C ALA A 145 -9.91 9.96 -11.99
#